data_AF-A0AA38HPG9-F1
#
_entry.id   AF-A0AA38HPG9-F1
#
_cell.length_a   1.000
_cell.length_b   1.000
_cell.length_c   1.000
_cell.angle_alpha   90.00
_cell.angle_beta   90.00
_cell.angle_gamma   90.00
#
_symmetry.space_group_name_H-M   'P 1'
#
loop_
_entity.id
_entity.type
_entity.pdbx_description
1 polymer ?
#
loop_
_entity_poly.entity_id
_entity_poly.type
_entity_poly.pdbx_seq_one_letter_code
_entity_poly.pdbx_strand_id
1 'polypeptide(L)'
;MAENWPEEVYKHTNIKVGNPLMADREKDLALVLTQEDTDVPKGICKKAAECYPELLKNAVNEKQLTIIELRHEIKVNDKKKIIERNTYKTNTIKENENDTLNKLIQTKDSMRSQGRTKLTIPKIMGLVEEKVRKMVEIAFRETNIEVTICTQGTGRKQAAEDKERKK
;
A
#
# COMPACT_ATOMS: atom_id res chain seq x y z
N MET A 1 -13.04 -8.88 -19.22
CA MET A 1 -11.84 -8.07 -19.46
C MET A 1 -10.63 -8.91 -19.08
N ALA A 2 -10.02 -9.60 -20.05
CA ALA A 2 -8.85 -10.43 -19.82
C ALA A 2 -7.99 -10.40 -21.09
N GLU A 3 -7.14 -9.38 -21.19
CA GLU A 3 -5.94 -9.42 -22.02
C GLU A 3 -4.79 -8.96 -21.13
N ASN A 4 -3.73 -9.76 -21.08
CA ASN A 4 -2.51 -9.40 -20.36
C ASN A 4 -1.92 -8.16 -21.02
N TRP A 5 -1.88 -7.04 -20.30
CA TRP A 5 -1.25 -5.83 -20.86
C TRP A 5 0.25 -6.06 -20.99
N PRO A 6 0.90 -5.57 -22.07
CA PRO A 6 2.34 -5.70 -22.23
C PRO A 6 3.07 -4.94 -21.12
N GLU A 7 4.23 -5.46 -20.69
CA GLU A 7 4.96 -4.94 -19.54
C GLU A 7 5.36 -3.46 -19.70
N GLU A 8 5.59 -3.02 -20.94
CA GLU A 8 5.90 -1.62 -21.31
C GLU A 8 4.82 -0.60 -20.94
N VAL A 9 3.60 -1.07 -20.68
CA VAL A 9 2.47 -0.22 -20.26
C VAL A 9 2.55 0.09 -18.77
N TYR A 10 3.24 -0.73 -17.97
CA TYR A 10 3.39 -0.52 -16.53
C TYR A 10 4.56 0.43 -16.23
N LYS A 11 4.35 1.74 -16.40
CA LYS A 11 5.40 2.76 -16.21
C LYS A 11 5.45 3.31 -14.80
N HIS A 12 4.33 3.29 -14.08
CA HIS A 12 4.21 3.88 -12.75
C HIS A 12 4.27 2.84 -11.64
N THR A 13 4.11 1.56 -11.98
CA THR A 13 3.99 0.46 -11.03
C THR A 13 5.27 -0.36 -10.93
N ASN A 14 5.79 -0.47 -9.71
CA ASN A 14 6.85 -1.40 -9.34
C ASN A 14 6.29 -2.49 -8.43
N ILE A 15 6.70 -3.74 -8.61
CA ILE A 15 6.33 -4.84 -7.71
C ILE A 15 7.52 -5.17 -6.81
N LYS A 16 7.27 -5.27 -5.50
CA LYS A 16 8.30 -5.64 -4.52
C LYS A 16 7.76 -6.67 -3.53
N VAL A 17 8.50 -7.75 -3.33
CA VAL A 17 8.21 -8.69 -2.24
C VAL A 17 8.62 -8.04 -0.92
N GLY A 18 7.68 -7.89 0.02
CA GLY A 18 7.99 -7.28 1.32
C GLY A 18 6.78 -6.75 2.09
N ASN A 19 7.03 -6.29 3.32
CA ASN A 19 6.02 -5.64 4.15
C ASN A 19 5.87 -4.17 3.73
N PRO A 20 4.70 -3.68 3.29
CA PRO A 20 4.51 -2.27 2.94
C PRO A 20 4.68 -1.31 4.13
N LEU A 21 4.49 -1.80 5.35
CA LEU A 21 4.70 -1.01 6.57
C LEU A 21 6.19 -0.80 6.86
N MET A 22 7.03 -1.77 6.46
CA MET A 22 8.49 -1.68 6.55
C MET A 22 9.16 -1.31 5.23
N ALA A 23 8.35 -0.99 4.21
CA ALA A 23 8.85 -0.41 2.98
C ALA A 23 9.52 0.93 3.30
N ASP A 24 10.39 1.35 2.38
CA ASP A 24 11.19 2.57 2.47
C ASP A 24 10.41 3.71 3.12
N ARG A 25 10.89 4.18 4.28
CA ARG A 25 10.23 5.20 5.11
C ARG A 25 10.18 6.56 4.41
N GLU A 26 10.96 6.74 3.34
CA GLU A 26 10.89 7.91 2.46
C GLU A 26 9.73 7.85 1.45
N LYS A 27 8.98 6.74 1.42
CA LYS A 27 7.76 6.60 0.60
C LYS A 27 6.51 6.68 1.47
N ASP A 28 5.52 7.41 0.98
CA ASP A 28 4.19 7.43 1.58
C ASP A 28 3.53 6.05 1.47
N LEU A 29 2.52 5.80 2.28
CA LEU A 29 1.78 4.55 2.36
C LEU A 29 0.32 4.78 1.99
N ALA A 30 -0.25 3.98 1.11
CA ALA A 30 -1.69 3.88 0.97
C ALA A 30 -2.18 2.54 1.50
N LEU A 31 -3.21 2.57 2.34
CA LEU A 31 -3.90 1.43 2.89
C LEU A 31 -5.34 1.46 2.39
N VAL A 32 -5.64 0.59 1.41
CA VAL A 32 -7.00 0.31 0.97
C VAL A 32 -7.49 -0.88 1.78
N LEU A 33 -8.35 -0.60 2.77
CA LEU A 33 -8.84 -1.58 3.75
C LEU A 33 -10.26 -2.00 3.38
N THR A 34 -10.60 -3.27 3.59
CA THR A 34 -11.99 -3.72 3.43
C THR A 34 -12.75 -3.56 4.74
N GLN A 35 -14.05 -3.29 4.70
CA GLN A 35 -14.88 -3.19 5.92
C GLN A 35 -14.84 -4.46 6.79
N GLU A 36 -14.56 -5.64 6.25
CA GLU A 36 -14.42 -6.87 7.05
C GLU A 36 -13.16 -6.86 7.94
N ASP A 37 -12.21 -5.96 7.67
CA ASP A 37 -10.99 -5.79 8.47
C ASP A 37 -11.19 -4.87 9.69
N THR A 38 -12.38 -4.26 9.87
CA THR A 38 -12.63 -3.27 10.94
C THR A 38 -13.01 -3.87 12.29
N ASP A 39 -13.68 -5.03 12.32
CA ASP A 39 -14.16 -5.65 13.57
C ASP A 39 -13.11 -6.52 14.25
N VAL A 40 -12.21 -7.15 13.47
CA VAL A 40 -11.04 -7.88 13.96
C VAL A 40 -9.87 -7.61 13.01
N PRO A 41 -8.82 -6.87 13.43
CA PRO A 41 -7.69 -6.59 12.57
C PRO A 41 -7.01 -7.88 12.08
N LYS A 42 -7.08 -8.15 10.77
CA LYS A 42 -6.40 -9.27 10.11
C LYS A 42 -5.35 -8.76 9.12
N GLY A 43 -4.44 -9.63 8.69
CA GLY A 43 -3.47 -9.34 7.63
C GLY A 43 -2.63 -8.08 7.86
N ILE A 44 -2.71 -7.12 6.92
CA ILE A 44 -1.96 -5.87 6.99
C ILE A 44 -2.49 -4.91 8.07
N CYS A 45 -3.79 -4.97 8.40
CA CYS A 45 -4.39 -4.14 9.45
C CYS A 45 -3.85 -4.48 10.83
N LYS A 46 -3.64 -5.77 11.12
CA LYS A 46 -3.01 -6.21 12.37
C LYS A 46 -1.59 -5.65 12.51
N LYS A 47 -0.78 -5.77 11.46
CA LYS A 47 0.59 -5.24 11.47
C LYS A 47 0.61 -3.71 11.55
N ALA A 48 -0.35 -3.04 10.91
CA ALA A 48 -0.51 -1.60 11.00
C ALA A 48 -0.87 -1.18 12.43
N ALA A 49 -1.73 -1.95 13.12
CA ALA A 49 -2.05 -1.77 14.54
C ALA A 49 -0.80 -1.84 15.44
N GLU A 50 0.05 -2.84 15.19
CA GLU A 50 1.26 -3.11 15.97
C GLU A 50 2.33 -2.03 15.74
N CYS A 51 2.46 -1.54 14.50
CA CYS A 51 3.47 -0.54 14.15
C CYS A 51 3.03 0.90 14.41
N TYR A 52 1.74 1.21 14.18
CA TYR A 52 1.18 2.56 14.18
C TYR A 52 -0.27 2.54 14.72
N PRO A 53 -0.46 2.43 16.04
CA PRO A 53 -1.78 2.32 16.66
C PRO A 53 -2.74 3.46 16.29
N GLU A 54 -2.21 4.66 16.01
CA GLU A 54 -2.93 5.84 15.53
C GLU A 54 -3.68 5.60 14.21
N LEU A 55 -3.22 4.68 13.35
CA LEU A 55 -3.90 4.33 12.10
C LEU A 55 -5.29 3.69 12.33
N LEU A 56 -5.53 3.11 13.51
CA LEU A 56 -6.77 2.42 13.84
C LEU A 56 -7.75 3.26 14.67
N LYS A 57 -7.32 4.36 15.28
CA LYS A 57 -8.16 5.16 16.20
C LYS A 57 -9.41 5.76 15.53
N ASN A 58 -9.43 5.85 14.20
CA ASN A 58 -10.53 6.41 13.40
C ASN A 58 -11.17 5.38 12.46
N ALA A 59 -11.15 4.08 12.78
CA ALA A 59 -11.66 3.02 11.89
C ALA A 59 -13.19 2.97 11.72
N VAL A 60 -13.94 3.73 12.51
CA VAL A 60 -15.40 3.67 12.52
C VAL A 60 -15.96 4.67 11.50
N ASN A 61 -16.40 4.17 10.34
CA ASN A 61 -17.27 4.83 9.33
C ASN A 61 -16.70 5.77 8.26
N GLU A 62 -15.40 5.80 7.96
CA GLU A 62 -14.94 6.71 6.91
C GLU A 62 -15.05 6.09 5.51
N LYS A 63 -16.14 6.44 4.80
CA LYS A 63 -16.21 6.37 3.32
C LYS A 63 -15.21 7.31 2.64
N GLN A 64 -14.55 8.18 3.40
CA GLN A 64 -13.64 9.24 2.95
C GLN A 64 -12.17 8.84 3.13
N LEU A 65 -11.29 9.53 2.42
CA LEU A 65 -9.83 9.39 2.54
C LEU A 65 -9.36 10.05 3.84
N THR A 66 -8.72 9.28 4.72
CA THR A 66 -8.03 9.79 5.91
C THR A 66 -6.54 9.92 5.60
N ILE A 67 -5.91 11.03 5.99
CA ILE A 67 -4.47 11.22 5.86
C ILE A 67 -3.89 11.28 7.27
N ILE A 68 -2.92 10.43 7.55
CA ILE A 68 -2.23 10.37 8.84
C ILE A 68 -0.75 10.62 8.60
N GLU A 69 -0.25 11.74 9.12
CA GLU A 69 1.16 12.11 9.03
C GLU A 69 1.94 11.41 10.15
N LEU A 70 2.94 10.62 9.76
CA LEU A 70 3.82 9.90 10.67
C LEU A 70 5.22 10.53 10.63
N ARG A 71 5.76 10.83 11.81
CA ARG A 71 7.14 11.32 11.95
C ARG A 71 8.03 10.21 12.50
N HIS A 72 9.12 9.92 11.82
CA HIS A 72 10.10 8.93 12.20
C HIS A 72 11.47 9.57 12.39
N GLU A 73 12.07 9.41 13.56
CA GLU A 73 13.48 9.69 13.75
C GLU A 73 14.29 8.47 13.33
N ILE A 74 15.22 8.65 12.38
CA ILE A 74 16.20 7.64 11.99
C ILE A 74 17.62 8.17 12.21
N LYS A 75 18.57 7.26 12.43
CA LYS A 75 19.98 7.59 12.57
C LYS A 75 20.70 7.25 11.26
N VAL A 76 21.27 8.25 10.59
CA VAL A 76 22.05 8.08 9.35
C VAL A 76 23.43 8.68 9.57
N ASN A 77 24.49 7.88 9.48
CA ASN A 77 25.88 8.31 9.65
C ASN A 77 26.08 9.13 10.94
N ASP A 78 25.60 8.58 12.06
CA ASP A 78 25.60 9.21 13.39
C ASP A 78 24.80 10.51 13.57
N LYS A 79 24.10 10.98 12.54
CA LYS A 79 23.17 12.12 12.64
C LYS A 79 21.73 11.65 12.71
N LYS A 80 20.94 12.30 13.57
CA LYS A 80 19.48 12.13 13.62
C LYS A 80 18.86 12.83 12.41
N LYS A 81 18.05 12.12 11.64
CA LYS A 81 17.23 12.63 10.53
C LYS A 81 15.78 12.33 10.85
N ILE A 82 14.93 13.35 10.78
CA ILE A 82 13.48 13.19 10.87
C ILE A 82 12.96 12.94 9.46
N ILE A 83 12.17 11.90 9.29
CA ILE A 83 11.46 11.55 8.05
C ILE A 83 9.98 11.68 8.33
N GLU A 84 9.28 12.41 7.45
CA GLU A 84 7.83 12.55 7.48
C GLU A 84 7.22 11.69 6.37
N ARG A 85 6.31 10.81 6.76
CA ARG A 85 5.62 9.87 5.89
C ARG A 85 4.12 10.06 6.03
N ASN A 86 3.41 10.18 4.91
CA ASN A 86 1.96 10.21 4.93
C ASN A 86 1.39 8.81 4.77
N THR A 87 0.38 8.48 5.56
CA THR A 87 -0.43 7.28 5.41
C THR A 87 -1.84 7.66 4.97
N TYR A 88 -2.17 7.30 3.74
CA TYR A 88 -3.47 7.47 3.09
C TYR A 88 -4.32 6.24 3.40
N LYS A 89 -5.32 6.39 4.27
CA LYS A 89 -6.22 5.30 4.66
C LYS A 89 -7.56 5.50 3.96
N THR A 90 -8.04 4.43 3.33
CA THR A 90 -9.38 4.39 2.73
C THR A 90 -10.05 3.07 3.06
N ASN A 91 -11.35 3.09 3.34
CA ASN A 91 -12.14 1.88 3.50
C ASN A 91 -12.98 1.62 2.25
N THR A 92 -13.09 0.36 1.84
CA THR A 92 -13.99 -0.10 0.77
C THR A 92 -15.09 -0.98 1.35
N ILE A 93 -16.30 -0.80 0.83
CA ILE A 93 -17.44 -1.67 1.13
C ILE A 93 -17.33 -2.83 0.12
N LYS A 94 -16.57 -3.86 0.48
CA LYS A 94 -16.20 -5.03 -0.36
C LYS A 94 -15.04 -4.77 -1.34
N GLU A 95 -14.55 -5.84 -1.96
CA GLU A 95 -13.45 -5.86 -2.95
C GLU A 95 -13.90 -5.39 -4.35
N ASN A 96 -14.61 -4.25 -4.42
CA ASN A 96 -15.09 -3.72 -5.70
C ASN A 96 -13.95 -3.00 -6.45
N GLU A 97 -13.69 -3.42 -7.70
CA GLU A 97 -12.66 -2.82 -8.56
C GLU A 97 -12.88 -1.32 -8.81
N ASN A 98 -14.12 -0.89 -9.04
CA ASN A 98 -14.44 0.51 -9.29
C ASN A 98 -14.24 1.37 -8.03
N ASP A 99 -14.62 0.85 -6.86
CA ASP A 99 -14.39 1.55 -5.60
C ASP A 99 -12.89 1.65 -5.32
N THR A 100 -12.16 0.56 -5.51
CA THR A 100 -10.70 0.52 -5.39
C THR A 100 -10.02 1.54 -6.30
N LEU A 101 -10.40 1.60 -7.57
CA LEU A 101 -9.88 2.58 -8.52
C LEU A 101 -10.18 4.01 -8.06
N ASN A 102 -11.41 4.28 -7.61
CA ASN A 102 -11.78 5.60 -7.07
C ASN A 102 -10.94 5.97 -5.84
N LYS A 103 -10.63 5.02 -4.94
CA LYS A 103 -9.73 5.26 -3.79
C LYS A 103 -8.30 5.56 -4.22
N LEU A 104 -7.79 4.88 -5.25
CA LEU A 104 -6.48 5.18 -5.82
C LEU A 104 -6.44 6.59 -6.44
N ILE A 105 -7.50 7.00 -7.14
CA ILE A 105 -7.63 8.37 -7.70
C ILE A 105 -7.66 9.42 -6.57
N GLN A 106 -8.45 9.20 -5.51
CA GLN A 106 -8.48 10.12 -4.37
C GLN A 106 -7.11 10.25 -3.69
N THR A 107 -6.40 9.12 -3.54
CA THR A 107 -5.03 9.08 -3.00
C THR A 107 -4.09 9.89 -3.88
N LYS A 108 -4.13 9.67 -5.20
CA LYS A 108 -3.33 10.41 -6.18
C LYS A 108 -3.57 11.92 -6.08
N ASP A 109 -4.82 12.36 -6.07
CA ASP A 109 -5.16 13.78 -6.03
C ASP A 109 -4.63 14.43 -4.74
N SER A 110 -4.72 13.71 -3.61
CA SER A 110 -4.17 14.15 -2.34
C SER A 110 -2.63 14.17 -2.30
N MET A 111 -1.96 13.21 -2.94
CA MET A 111 -0.50 13.23 -3.06
C MET A 111 -0.03 14.39 -3.92
N ARG A 112 -0.72 14.66 -5.04
CA ARG A 112 -0.40 15.79 -5.93
C ARG A 112 -0.52 17.13 -5.21
N SER A 113 -1.58 17.35 -4.44
CA SER A 113 -1.74 18.60 -3.70
C SER A 113 -0.67 18.83 -2.63
N GLN A 114 -0.06 17.74 -2.13
CA GLN A 114 1.01 17.75 -1.13
C GLN A 114 2.42 17.65 -1.74
N GLY A 115 2.55 17.63 -3.07
CA GLY A 115 3.85 17.49 -3.75
C GLY A 115 4.56 16.15 -3.51
N ARG A 116 3.82 15.09 -3.16
CA ARG A 116 4.35 13.76 -2.87
C ARG A 116 4.46 12.94 -4.16
N THR A 117 5.56 12.20 -4.32
CA THR A 117 5.88 11.50 -5.59
C THR A 117 6.17 10.00 -5.44
N LYS A 118 6.17 9.45 -4.23
CA LYS A 118 6.47 8.03 -4.00
C LYS A 118 5.43 7.42 -3.08
N LEU A 119 4.74 6.40 -3.57
CA LEU A 119 3.68 5.69 -2.86
C LEU A 119 4.03 4.21 -2.72
N THR A 120 3.70 3.62 -1.59
CA THR A 120 3.66 2.17 -1.40
C THR A 120 2.24 1.74 -1.12
N ILE A 121 1.77 0.69 -1.80
CA ILE A 121 0.47 0.06 -1.54
C ILE A 121 0.68 -1.41 -1.17
N PRO A 122 -0.06 -1.97 -0.19
CA PRO A 122 -0.12 -3.40 0.02
C PRO A 122 -0.81 -4.08 -1.17
N LYS A 123 -0.55 -5.37 -1.35
CA LYS A 123 -1.43 -6.22 -2.14
C LYS A 123 -2.86 -6.12 -1.59
N ILE A 124 -3.79 -5.74 -2.45
CA ILE A 124 -5.21 -5.68 -2.12
C ILE A 124 -5.75 -7.11 -2.16
N MET A 125 -6.31 -7.57 -1.05
CA MET A 125 -6.88 -8.92 -0.96
C MET A 125 -8.08 -9.05 -1.92
N GLY A 126 -8.25 -10.25 -2.47
CA GLY A 126 -9.31 -10.59 -3.43
C GLY A 126 -9.19 -10.04 -4.85
N LEU A 127 -8.28 -9.09 -5.09
CA LEU A 127 -7.95 -8.63 -6.43
C LEU A 127 -6.70 -9.35 -6.95
N VAL A 128 -6.76 -9.80 -8.20
CA VAL A 128 -5.61 -10.36 -8.90
C VAL A 128 -4.56 -9.26 -9.08
N GLU A 129 -3.30 -9.58 -8.82
CA GLU A 129 -2.18 -8.61 -8.84
C GLU A 129 -2.15 -7.79 -10.13
N GLU A 130 -2.31 -8.44 -11.28
CA GLU A 130 -2.34 -7.78 -12.58
C GLU A 130 -3.47 -6.74 -12.69
N LYS A 131 -4.65 -7.02 -12.11
CA LYS A 131 -5.74 -6.04 -12.07
C LYS A 131 -5.37 -4.84 -11.22
N VAL A 132 -4.72 -5.07 -10.07
CA VAL A 132 -4.20 -3.99 -9.21
C VAL A 132 -3.18 -3.15 -9.98
N ARG A 133 -2.24 -3.77 -10.70
CA ARG A 133 -1.29 -3.06 -11.56
C ARG A 133 -2.01 -2.20 -12.60
N LYS A 134 -3.01 -2.75 -13.31
CA LYS A 134 -3.78 -1.99 -14.31
C LYS A 134 -4.51 -0.80 -13.69
N MET A 135 -5.15 -0.98 -12.53
CA MET A 135 -5.83 0.11 -11.83
C MET A 135 -4.83 1.20 -11.40
N VAL A 136 -3.64 0.82 -10.93
CA VAL A 136 -2.58 1.78 -10.60
C VAL A 136 -2.14 2.53 -11.85
N GLU A 137 -1.85 1.84 -12.95
CA GLU A 137 -1.49 2.54 -14.20
C GLU A 137 -2.59 3.47 -14.69
N ILE A 138 -3.86 3.07 -14.61
CA ILE A 138 -4.98 3.93 -15.00
C ILE A 138 -5.06 5.16 -14.09
N ALA A 139 -4.98 4.97 -12.76
CA ALA A 139 -5.10 6.06 -11.82
C ALA A 139 -3.95 7.07 -11.95
N PHE A 140 -2.71 6.59 -12.09
CA PHE A 140 -1.49 7.40 -11.96
C PHE A 140 -0.83 7.81 -13.28
N ARG A 141 -1.38 7.40 -14.45
CA ARG A 141 -0.83 7.63 -15.80
C ARG A 141 -0.32 9.06 -16.06
N GLU A 142 -1.02 10.07 -15.56
CA GLU A 142 -0.74 11.48 -15.83
C GLU A 142 0.05 12.15 -14.70
N THR A 143 0.78 11.36 -13.92
CA THR A 143 1.51 11.85 -12.74
C THR A 143 2.95 11.36 -12.72
N ASN A 144 3.82 12.08 -12.01
CA ASN A 144 5.17 11.62 -11.70
C ASN A 144 5.22 10.77 -10.41
N ILE A 145 4.08 10.24 -9.96
CA ILE A 145 4.00 9.43 -8.75
C ILE A 145 4.41 8.00 -9.09
N GLU A 146 5.44 7.52 -8.41
CA GLU A 146 5.88 6.12 -8.47
C GLU A 146 5.16 5.30 -7.42
N VAL A 147 4.50 4.22 -7.84
CA VAL A 147 3.75 3.34 -6.95
C VAL A 147 4.47 2.00 -6.81
N THR A 148 4.76 1.60 -5.58
CA THR A 148 5.32 0.29 -5.25
C THR A 148 4.23 -0.60 -4.65
N ILE A 149 3.88 -1.68 -5.35
CA ILE A 149 2.98 -2.72 -4.85
C ILE A 149 3.80 -3.71 -4.04
N CYS A 150 3.56 -3.77 -2.74
CA CYS A 150 4.18 -4.73 -1.86
C CYS A 150 3.36 -6.02 -1.80
N THR A 151 3.87 -7.07 -2.43
CA THR A 151 3.28 -8.40 -2.45
C THR A 151 3.81 -9.18 -1.25
N GLN A 152 3.30 -8.88 -0.06
CA GLN A 152 3.66 -9.71 1.08
C GLN A 152 3.00 -11.08 0.92
N GLY A 153 3.81 -12.08 0.57
CA GLY A 153 3.45 -13.47 0.82
C GLY A 153 3.18 -13.62 2.31
N THR A 154 1.98 -14.04 2.67
CA THR A 154 1.80 -14.72 3.95
C THR A 154 2.84 -15.83 3.99
N GLY A 155 3.73 -15.80 4.98
CA GLY A 155 4.76 -16.81 5.16
C GLY A 155 4.11 -18.18 5.27
N ARG A 156 4.06 -18.91 4.15
CA ARG A 156 3.96 -20.36 4.08
C ARG A 156 4.84 -20.98 2.98
N LYS A 157 5.32 -20.21 2.00
CA LYS A 157 6.21 -20.77 0.95
C LYS A 157 7.71 -20.61 1.20
N GLN A 158 8.15 -19.56 1.90
CA GLN A 158 9.60 -19.36 2.11
C GLN A 158 10.22 -20.34 3.14
N ALA A 159 9.41 -20.92 4.03
CA ALA A 159 9.87 -21.95 4.97
C ALA A 159 9.95 -23.37 4.35
N ALA A 160 9.38 -23.57 3.16
CA ALA A 160 9.43 -24.86 2.45
C ALA A 160 10.69 -24.94 1.57
N GLU A 161 11.05 -23.87 0.87
CA GLU A 161 12.21 -23.87 -0.03
C GLU A 161 13.56 -23.85 0.71
N ASP A 162 13.64 -23.30 1.93
CA ASP A 162 14.86 -23.35 2.75
C ASP A 162 15.11 -24.71 3.43
N LYS A 163 14.11 -25.61 3.46
CA LYS A 163 14.29 -26.99 3.94
C LYS A 163 14.72 -27.95 2.84
N GLU A 164 14.45 -27.64 1.58
CA GLU A 164 14.83 -28.49 0.44
C GLU A 164 16.27 -28.24 -0.04
N ARG A 165 16.85 -27.05 0.26
CA ARG A 165 18.26 -26.74 -0.04
C ARG A 165 19.27 -27.17 1.03
N LYS A 166 18.80 -27.81 2.11
CA LYS A 166 19.63 -28.31 3.22
C LYS A 166 19.55 -29.83 3.42
N LYS A 167 19.03 -30.56 2.43
CA LYS A 167 19.15 -32.02 2.32
C LYS A 167 19.94 -32.35 1.07
#